data_AF-A0A1S1QC15-F1
#
_entry.id   AF-A0A1S1QC15-F1
#
_cell.length_a   1.000
_cell.length_b   1.000
_cell.length_c   1.000
_cell.angle_alpha   90.00
_cell.angle_beta   90.00
_cell.angle_gamma   90.00
#
_symmetry.space_group_name_H-M   'P 1'
#
loop_
_entity.id
_entity.type
_entity.pdbx_description
1 polymer ?
#
loop_
_entity_poly.entity_id
_entity_poly.type
_entity_poly.pdbx_seq_one_letter_code
_entity_poly.pdbx_strand_id
1 'polypeptide(L)' 'MLRAAVEREFEIIGEALNQLSKVAPDLAAAIPELPRIVAFRNILIRGYATVDDALVWQVLQEKLPELEQVVRRMLAED' A
#
# COMPACT_ATOMS: atom_id res chain seq x y z
N MET A 1 -7.85 -18.75 -3.81
CA MET A 1 -7.82 -18.36 -2.38
C MET A 1 -6.61 -17.49 -2.05
N LEU A 2 -5.38 -17.88 -2.41
CA LEU A 2 -4.17 -17.08 -2.10
C LEU A 2 -4.20 -15.66 -2.69
N ARG A 3 -4.62 -15.51 -3.95
CA ARG A 3 -4.73 -14.22 -4.62
C ARG A 3 -5.63 -13.22 -3.87
N ALA A 4 -6.84 -13.65 -3.53
CA ALA A 4 -7.78 -12.81 -2.79
C ALA A 4 -7.23 -12.40 -1.41
N ALA A 5 -6.43 -13.26 -0.77
CA ALA A 5 -5.74 -12.90 0.46
C ALA A 5 -4.69 -11.81 0.23
N VAL A 6 -3.85 -11.94 -0.81
CA VAL A 6 -2.83 -10.94 -1.15
C VAL A 6 -3.46 -9.57 -1.47
N GLU A 7 -4.52 -9.57 -2.27
CA GLU A 7 -5.25 -8.33 -2.60
C GLU A 7 -5.87 -7.70 -1.35
N ARG A 8 -6.45 -8.53 -0.47
CA ARG A 8 -6.99 -8.07 0.82
C ARG A 8 -5.92 -7.43 1.71
N GLU A 9 -4.71 -7.99 1.75
CA GLU A 9 -3.61 -7.38 2.50
C GLU A 9 -3.22 -6.01 1.92
N PHE A 10 -3.15 -5.88 0.59
CA PHE A 10 -2.92 -4.58 -0.04
C PHE A 10 -4.03 -3.56 0.23
N GLU A 11 -5.29 -4.00 0.33
CA GLU A 11 -6.38 -3.13 0.72
C GLU A 11 -6.24 -2.61 2.16
N ILE A 12 -5.81 -3.48 3.08
CA ILE A 12 -5.59 -3.13 4.49
C ILE A 12 -4.44 -2.11 4.59
N ILE A 13 -3.31 -2.40 3.93
CA ILE A 13 -2.14 -1.50 3.90
C ILE A 13 -2.54 -0.13 3.34
N GLY A 14 -3.22 -0.11 2.19
CA GLY A 14 -3.64 1.15 1.56
C GLY A 14 -4.65 1.94 2.39
N GLU A 15 -5.56 1.27 3.11
CA GLU A 15 -6.46 1.96 4.04
C GLU A 15 -5.72 2.54 5.24
N ALA A 16 -4.77 1.81 5.82
CA ALA A 16 -3.96 2.31 6.93
C ALA A 16 -3.20 3.58 6.55
N LEU A 17 -2.57 3.60 5.36
CA LEU A 17 -1.86 4.79 4.85
C LEU A 17 -2.79 5.95 4.50
N ASN A 18 -4.00 5.66 3.99
CA ASN A 18 -5.02 6.68 3.77
C ASN A 18 -5.48 7.33 5.08
N GLN A 19 -5.61 6.55 6.16
CA GLN A 19 -5.94 7.09 7.48
C GLN A 19 -4.77 7.88 8.06
N LEU A 20 -3.54 7.38 7.93
CA LEU A 20 -2.32 8.10 8.35
C LEU A 20 -2.27 9.50 7.74
N SER A 21 -2.56 9.62 6.45
CA SER A 21 -2.58 10.91 5.73
C SER A 21 -3.58 11.92 6.30
N LYS A 22 -4.62 11.45 6.99
CA LYS A 22 -5.63 12.32 7.61
C LYS A 22 -5.25 12.70 9.04
N VAL A 23 -4.64 11.78 9.79
CA VAL A 23 -4.36 11.97 11.23
C VAL A 23 -2.98 12.55 11.51
N ALA A 24 -1.99 12.28 10.65
CA ALA A 24 -0.62 12.76 10.77
C ALA A 24 -0.04 13.07 9.37
N PRO A 25 -0.49 14.16 8.71
CA PRO A 25 -0.06 14.50 7.36
C PRO A 25 1.45 14.65 7.19
N ASP A 26 2.14 15.23 8.19
CA ASP A 26 3.59 15.43 8.15
C ASP A 26 4.34 14.09 8.17
N LEU A 27 3.85 13.12 8.97
CA LEU A 27 4.42 11.77 9.00
C LEU A 27 4.11 11.00 7.70
N ALA A 28 2.91 11.17 7.17
CA ALA A 28 2.52 10.58 5.88
C ALA A 28 3.37 11.11 4.73
N ALA A 29 3.77 12.39 4.76
CA ALA A 29 4.63 13.00 3.74
C ALA A 29 6.05 12.39 3.69
N ALA A 30 6.49 11.75 4.77
CA ALA A 30 7.76 11.02 4.80
C ALA A 30 7.72 9.66 4.07
N ILE A 31 6.51 9.15 3.75
CA ILE A 31 6.34 7.88 3.04
C ILE A 31 6.30 8.13 1.52
N PRO A 32 7.30 7.65 0.76
CA PRO A 32 7.32 7.81 -0.69
C PRO A 32 6.11 7.16 -1.37
N GLU A 33 5.62 7.79 -2.43
CA GLU A 33 4.54 7.26 -3.28
C GLU A 33 3.22 6.95 -2.55
N LEU A 34 3.02 7.41 -1.30
CA LEU A 34 1.80 7.12 -0.52
C LEU A 34 0.50 7.37 -1.31
N PRO A 35 0.32 8.49 -2.03
CA PRO A 35 -0.90 8.71 -2.81
C PRO A 35 -1.15 7.62 -3.87
N ARG A 36 -0.10 7.05 -4.46
CA ARG A 36 -0.23 5.94 -5.42
C ARG A 36 -0.59 4.63 -4.73
N ILE A 37 -0.11 4.38 -3.51
CA ILE A 37 -0.49 3.18 -2.74
C ILE A 37 -1.99 3.25 -2.41
N VAL A 38 -2.48 4.42 -2.00
CA VAL A 38 -3.93 4.63 -1.78
C VAL A 38 -4.72 4.48 -3.08
N ALA A 39 -4.22 5.01 -4.19
CA ALA A 39 -4.85 4.84 -5.50
C ALA A 39 -4.90 3.36 -5.93
N PHE A 40 -3.83 2.60 -5.71
CA PHE A 40 -3.78 1.16 -5.98
C PHE A 40 -4.84 0.41 -5.17
N ARG A 41 -4.96 0.71 -3.88
CA ARG A 41 -6.04 0.17 -3.04
C ARG A 41 -7.43 0.51 -3.56
N ASN A 42 -7.65 1.73 -4.04
CA ASN A 42 -8.93 2.13 -4.63
C ASN A 42 -9.27 1.37 -5.91
N ILE A 43 -8.25 0.93 -6.67
CA ILE A 43 -8.43 0.07 -7.84
C ILE A 43 -8.84 -1.34 -7.40
N LEU A 44 -8.14 -1.91 -6.40
CA LEU A 44 -8.45 -3.24 -5.87
C LEU A 44 -9.89 -3.34 -5.35
N ILE A 45 -10.35 -2.39 -4.54
CA ILE A 45 -11.69 -2.43 -3.94
C ILE A 45 -12.85 -2.21 -4.93
N ARG A 46 -12.59 -1.62 -6.10
CA ARG A 46 -13.63 -1.31 -7.11
C ARG A 46 -13.98 -2.50 -8.00
N GLY A 47 -13.30 -3.63 -7.84
CA GLY A 47 -13.70 -4.92 -8.40
C GLY A 47 -13.21 -5.18 -9.84
N TYR A 48 -12.14 -5.97 -9.93
CA TYR A 48 -11.78 -7.05 -10.88
C TYR A 48 -12.03 -6.98 -12.40
N ALA A 49 -12.66 -5.97 -12.99
CA ALA A 49 -12.83 -5.97 -14.44
C ALA A 49 -11.49 -5.74 -15.19
N THR A 50 -10.47 -5.18 -14.55
CA THR A 50 -9.24 -4.69 -15.21
C THR A 50 -7.94 -4.80 -14.39
N VAL A 51 -7.94 -5.43 -13.21
CA VAL A 51 -6.70 -5.56 -12.42
C VAL A 51 -5.85 -6.70 -12.97
N ASP A 52 -4.67 -6.35 -13.47
CA ASP A 52 -3.68 -7.29 -14.00
C ASP A 52 -2.91 -7.96 -12.84
N ASP A 53 -3.00 -9.28 -12.75
CA ASP A 53 -2.34 -10.09 -11.72
C ASP A 53 -0.82 -9.98 -11.79
N ALA A 54 -0.26 -9.82 -13.00
CA ALA A 54 1.17 -9.62 -13.18
C ALA A 54 1.60 -8.29 -12.55
N LEU A 55 0.76 -7.25 -12.66
CA LEU A 55 1.01 -5.96 -12.02
C LEU A 55 0.94 -6.09 -10.48
N VAL A 56 -0.05 -6.79 -9.94
CA VAL A 56 -0.15 -7.02 -8.49
C VAL A 56 1.08 -7.77 -7.99
N TRP A 57 1.52 -8.80 -8.71
CA TRP A 57 2.72 -9.55 -8.37
C TRP A 57 3.99 -8.70 -8.44
N GLN A 58 4.13 -7.86 -9.46
CA GLN A 58 5.25 -6.93 -9.59
C GLN A 58 5.29 -5.94 -8.42
N VAL A 59 4.15 -5.35 -8.06
CA VAL A 59 4.04 -4.45 -6.90
C VAL A 59 4.44 -5.17 -5.60
N LEU A 60 4.04 -6.43 -5.44
CA LEU A 60 4.44 -7.24 -4.30
C LEU A 60 5.96 -7.46 -4.23
N GLN A 61 6.61 -7.74 -5.36
CA GLN A 61 8.04 -8.02 -5.39
C GLN A 61 8.90 -6.76 -5.29
N GLU A 62 8.48 -5.67 -5.92
CA GLU A 62 9.32 -4.47 -6.08
C GLU A 62 8.97 -3.37 -5.07
N LYS A 63 7.69 -3.16 -4.76
CA LYS A 63 7.22 -1.98 -4.01
C LYS A 63 6.90 -2.25 -2.56
N LEU A 64 6.43 -3.44 -2.23
CA LEU A 64 6.18 -3.80 -0.83
C LEU A 64 7.47 -3.78 0.02
N PRO A 65 8.63 -4.30 -0.42
CA PRO A 65 9.86 -4.23 0.37
C PRO A 65 10.37 -2.80 0.59
N GLU A 66 10.22 -1.93 -0.41
CA GLU A 66 10.57 -0.50 -0.29
C GLU A 66 9.73 0.18 0.81
N LEU A 67 8.41 -0.04 0.79
CA LEU A 67 7.49 0.47 1.82
C LEU A 67 7.83 -0.07 3.20
N GLU A 68 8.08 -1.38 3.32
CA GLU A 68 8.44 -2.00 4.59
C GLU A 68 9.70 -1.37 5.20
N GLN A 69 10.74 -1.14 4.38
CA GLN A 69 11.97 -0.50 4.83
C GLN A 69 11.76 0.94 5.32
N VAL A 70 10.89 1.70 4.65
CA VAL A 70 10.53 3.06 5.07
C VAL A 70 9.83 3.03 6.43
N VAL A 71 8.76 2.22 6.56
CA VAL A 71 7.99 2.13 7.80
C VAL A 71 8.85 1.62 8.96
N ARG A 72 9.72 0.63 8.72
CA ARG A 72 10.64 0.12 9.75
C ARG A 72 11.65 1.18 10.22
N ARG A 73 12.14 2.04 9.33
CA ARG A 73 13.02 3.14 9.72
C ARG A 73 12.28 4.16 10.58
N MET A 74 11.07 4.56 10.17
CA MET A 74 10.24 5.49 10.93
C MET A 74 9.97 4.97 12.35
N LEU A 75 9.66 3.68 12.50
CA LEU A 75 9.45 3.04 13.80
C LEU A 75 10.71 2.88 14.67
N ALA A 76 11.90 2.99 14.07
CA ALA A 76 13.18 2.90 14.79
C ALA A 76 13.75 4.28 15.17
N GLU A 77 13.17 5.35 14.61
CA GLU A 77 13.54 6.75 14.88
C GLU A 77 12.71 7.37 16.03
N ASP A 78 11.72 6.63 16.56
CA ASP A 78 10.95 6.91 17.78
C ASP A 78 11.57 6.25 19.03
#